data_AF-A0A8J7LUF1-F1
#
_entry.id   AF-A0A8J7LUF1-F1
#
_cell.length_a   1.000
_cell.length_b   1.000
_cell.length_c   1.000
_cell.angle_alpha   90.00
_cell.angle_beta   90.00
_cell.angle_gamma   90.00
#
_symmetry.space_group_name_H-M   'P 1'
#
loop_
_entity.id
_entity.type
_entity.pdbx_description
1 polymer ?
#
loop_
_entity_poly.entity_id
_entity_poly.type
_entity_poly.pdbx_seq_one_letter_code
_entity_poly.pdbx_strand_id
1 'polypeptide(L)'
;MHEEILESLLDSFDIAKGRYKDQQVELAVTLKEQITPRLIAVLEEVATNPAHFSGGDREVHLYAAALLAYFQEPAAHLPIIRAFSIPQEYLDGVWGDLEMERLAAVLVQTSGGSLDAIKAMILDEKVDDYVRGAAVDALTYAIARGSANREEVQGFLREFLTEKAGENDVLWQLTIAALIDIHPDGAMDVIRRAYDEGLAPEDFASLEEVEAAVGLDKEEFLKTWRAQVEEEIPRDVEGYLRRGENRWKAAELE
;
A
#
# COMPACT_ATOMS: atom_id res chain seq x y z
N MET A 1 -27.33 -13.83 19.42
CA MET A 1 -27.74 -12.42 19.21
C MET A 1 -26.57 -11.52 18.80
N HIS A 2 -25.56 -11.20 19.62
CA HIS A 2 -24.44 -10.37 19.13
C HIS A 2 -23.59 -11.06 18.05
N GLU A 3 -23.36 -12.38 18.15
CA GLU A 3 -22.58 -13.14 17.18
C GLU A 3 -23.28 -13.29 15.82
N GLU A 4 -24.57 -13.66 15.83
CA GLU A 4 -25.40 -13.74 14.60
C GLU A 4 -25.49 -12.40 13.86
N ILE A 5 -25.51 -11.28 14.58
CA ILE A 5 -25.51 -9.94 13.96
C ILE A 5 -24.18 -9.68 13.24
N LEU A 6 -23.05 -10.07 13.84
CA LEU A 6 -21.73 -9.89 13.24
C LEU A 6 -21.53 -10.79 12.02
N GLU A 7 -21.94 -12.06 12.10
CA GLU A 7 -21.90 -12.97 10.95
C GLU A 7 -22.77 -12.46 9.80
N SER A 8 -24.02 -12.08 10.10
CA SER A 8 -24.90 -11.48 9.09
C SER A 8 -24.34 -10.19 8.50
N LEU A 9 -23.58 -9.40 9.27
CA LEU A 9 -22.93 -8.20 8.79
C LEU A 9 -21.77 -8.54 7.83
N LEU A 10 -20.92 -9.51 8.17
CA LEU A 10 -19.85 -9.96 7.28
C LEU A 10 -20.40 -10.50 5.97
N ASP A 11 -21.40 -11.38 6.02
CA ASP A 11 -22.05 -11.95 4.83
C ASP A 11 -22.67 -10.86 3.95
N SER A 12 -23.17 -9.78 4.56
CA SER A 12 -23.81 -8.70 3.82
C SER A 12 -22.84 -7.88 2.95
N PHE A 13 -21.53 -7.94 3.21
CA PHE A 13 -20.53 -7.30 2.35
C PHE A 13 -20.39 -8.01 0.99
N ASP A 14 -20.68 -9.31 0.91
CA ASP A 14 -20.62 -10.09 -0.33
C ASP A 14 -21.90 -9.92 -1.19
N ILE A 15 -22.97 -9.34 -0.65
CA ILE A 15 -24.26 -9.19 -1.36
C ILE A 15 -24.21 -8.03 -2.35
N ALA A 16 -24.63 -8.25 -3.60
CA ALA A 16 -24.72 -7.22 -4.63
C ALA A 16 -23.38 -6.49 -4.86
N LYS A 17 -22.40 -7.27 -5.34
CA LYS A 17 -21.01 -6.88 -5.63
C LYS A 17 -20.87 -5.53 -6.34
N GLY A 18 -19.82 -4.78 -6.00
CA GLY A 18 -19.44 -3.53 -6.67
C GLY A 18 -20.28 -2.32 -6.26
N ARG A 19 -21.17 -2.48 -5.28
CA ARG A 19 -21.89 -1.37 -4.64
C ARG A 19 -21.37 -1.17 -3.23
N TYR A 20 -20.97 0.06 -2.93
CA TYR A 20 -20.60 0.45 -1.58
C TYR A 20 -21.75 0.21 -0.59
N LYS A 21 -21.40 -0.25 0.62
CA LYS A 21 -22.35 -0.69 1.65
C LYS A 21 -22.48 0.32 2.78
N ASP A 22 -23.05 1.49 2.51
CA ASP A 22 -23.17 2.60 3.47
C ASP A 22 -23.65 2.13 4.86
N GLN A 23 -24.79 1.46 4.91
CA GLN A 23 -25.42 1.04 6.17
C GLN A 23 -24.61 -0.03 6.92
N GLN A 24 -24.00 -0.97 6.19
CA GLN A 24 -23.17 -2.02 6.78
C GLN A 24 -21.87 -1.44 7.33
N VAL A 25 -21.26 -0.49 6.60
CA VAL A 25 -20.05 0.20 7.05
C VAL A 25 -20.36 1.03 8.30
N GLU A 26 -21.44 1.81 8.32
CA GLU A 26 -21.86 2.58 9.50
C GLU A 26 -22.09 1.66 10.73
N LEU A 27 -22.71 0.50 10.51
CA LEU A 27 -22.91 -0.50 11.55
C LEU A 27 -21.58 -1.10 12.03
N ALA A 28 -20.67 -1.44 11.12
CA ALA A 28 -19.34 -1.94 11.45
C ALA A 28 -18.53 -0.93 12.26
N VAL A 29 -18.58 0.36 11.90
CA VAL A 29 -17.95 1.46 12.65
C VAL A 29 -18.56 1.58 14.05
N THR A 30 -19.89 1.47 14.16
CA THR A 30 -20.60 1.49 15.46
C THR A 30 -20.20 0.29 16.34
N LEU A 31 -19.94 -0.87 15.73
CA LEU A 31 -19.57 -2.12 16.40
C LEU A 31 -18.07 -2.39 16.38
N LYS A 32 -17.23 -1.34 16.26
CA LYS A 32 -15.77 -1.45 16.08
C LYS A 32 -15.13 -2.53 16.94
N GLU A 33 -15.30 -2.44 18.27
CA GLU A 33 -14.66 -3.38 19.21
C GLU A 33 -15.07 -4.83 18.98
N GLN A 34 -16.33 -5.08 18.59
CA GLN A 34 -16.85 -6.43 18.42
C GLN A 34 -16.52 -7.01 17.03
N ILE A 35 -16.47 -6.17 15.99
CA ILE A 35 -16.23 -6.60 14.62
C ILE A 35 -14.73 -6.74 14.31
N THR A 36 -13.85 -5.92 14.89
CA THR A 36 -12.39 -5.96 14.66
C THR A 36 -11.78 -7.37 14.66
N PRO A 37 -11.95 -8.21 15.70
CA PRO A 37 -11.36 -9.54 15.71
C PRO A 37 -11.91 -10.46 14.60
N ARG A 38 -13.14 -10.20 14.12
CA ARG A 38 -13.73 -10.96 13.00
C ARG A 38 -13.18 -10.51 11.66
N LEU A 39 -12.98 -9.20 11.46
CA LEU A 39 -12.31 -8.68 10.27
C LEU A 39 -10.86 -9.19 10.16
N ILE A 40 -10.15 -9.26 11.28
CA ILE A 40 -8.81 -9.87 11.34
C ILE A 40 -8.87 -11.35 10.94
N ALA A 41 -9.86 -12.10 11.44
CA ALA A 41 -10.03 -13.50 11.08
C ALA A 41 -10.30 -13.70 9.57
N VAL A 42 -11.03 -12.79 8.92
CA VAL A 42 -11.22 -12.81 7.45
C VAL A 42 -9.87 -12.68 6.74
N LEU A 43 -8.99 -11.77 7.16
CA LEU A 43 -7.67 -11.61 6.54
C LEU A 43 -6.76 -12.82 6.76
N GLU A 44 -6.83 -13.47 7.93
CA GLU A 44 -6.12 -14.74 8.18
C GLU A 44 -6.65 -15.88 7.30
N GLU A 45 -7.96 -15.89 7.02
CA GLU A 45 -8.56 -16.83 6.09
C GLU A 45 -8.07 -16.59 4.65
N VAL A 46 -7.96 -15.33 4.22
CA VAL A 46 -7.35 -14.98 2.91
C VAL A 46 -5.92 -15.51 2.84
N ALA A 47 -5.12 -15.31 3.89
CA ALA A 47 -3.74 -15.77 3.93
C ALA A 47 -3.59 -17.31 3.87
N THR A 48 -4.55 -18.05 4.42
CA THR A 48 -4.49 -19.52 4.53
C THR A 48 -5.27 -20.26 3.42
N ASN A 49 -6.26 -19.61 2.80
CA ASN A 49 -7.13 -20.16 1.78
C ASN A 49 -7.50 -19.12 0.70
N PRO A 50 -6.52 -18.57 -0.03
CA PRO A 50 -6.76 -17.49 -1.00
C PRO A 50 -7.68 -17.91 -2.15
N ALA A 51 -7.68 -19.20 -2.52
CA ALA A 51 -8.56 -19.75 -3.54
C ALA A 51 -10.05 -19.49 -3.24
N HIS A 52 -10.44 -19.47 -1.96
CA HIS A 52 -11.82 -19.22 -1.54
C HIS A 52 -12.30 -17.78 -1.85
N PHE A 53 -11.38 -16.83 -1.95
CA PHE A 53 -11.67 -15.42 -2.22
C PHE A 53 -11.46 -15.04 -3.70
N SER A 54 -10.59 -15.78 -4.40
CA SER A 54 -10.23 -15.52 -5.80
C SER A 54 -11.35 -15.68 -6.83
N GLY A 55 -12.48 -16.31 -6.46
CA GLY A 55 -13.60 -16.58 -7.36
C GLY A 55 -14.42 -15.35 -7.76
N GLY A 56 -14.14 -14.18 -7.18
CA GLY A 56 -14.78 -12.92 -7.53
C GLY A 56 -16.17 -12.70 -6.93
N ASP A 57 -16.74 -13.66 -6.19
CA ASP A 57 -18.06 -13.54 -5.56
C ASP A 57 -18.02 -12.93 -4.15
N ARG A 58 -16.82 -12.65 -3.63
CA ARG A 58 -16.61 -12.11 -2.28
C ARG A 58 -15.97 -10.73 -2.35
N GLU A 59 -16.38 -9.84 -1.46
CA GLU A 59 -15.79 -8.52 -1.22
C GLU A 59 -15.49 -8.29 0.27
N VAL A 60 -15.91 -9.18 1.17
CA VAL A 60 -15.74 -9.04 2.62
C VAL A 60 -14.29 -8.77 3.04
N HIS A 61 -13.31 -9.33 2.33
CA HIS A 61 -11.88 -9.09 2.58
C HIS A 61 -11.43 -7.68 2.20
N LEU A 62 -12.01 -7.07 1.16
CA LEU A 62 -11.78 -5.67 0.80
C LEU A 62 -12.31 -4.75 1.90
N TYR A 63 -13.53 -5.00 2.37
CA TYR A 63 -14.11 -4.27 3.50
C TYR A 63 -13.32 -4.47 4.79
N ALA A 64 -12.84 -5.70 5.05
CA ALA A 64 -12.00 -5.98 6.21
C ALA A 64 -10.70 -5.15 6.20
N ALA A 65 -9.96 -5.13 5.08
CA ALA A 65 -8.75 -4.32 4.94
C ALA A 65 -9.05 -2.81 5.10
N ALA A 66 -10.10 -2.31 4.42
CA ALA A 66 -10.51 -0.91 4.48
C ALA A 66 -10.93 -0.46 5.89
N LEU A 67 -11.77 -1.25 6.57
CA LEU A 67 -12.24 -0.95 7.92
C LEU A 67 -11.10 -1.01 8.93
N LEU A 68 -10.22 -2.01 8.86
CA LEU A 68 -9.07 -2.14 9.78
C LEU A 68 -8.07 -1.00 9.60
N ALA A 69 -7.84 -0.54 8.36
CA ALA A 69 -7.05 0.66 8.09
C ALA A 69 -7.73 1.93 8.61
N TYR A 70 -9.02 2.11 8.35
CA TYR A 70 -9.81 3.23 8.88
C TYR A 70 -9.81 3.26 10.41
N PHE A 71 -9.87 2.09 11.05
CA PHE A 71 -9.78 1.92 12.50
C PHE A 71 -8.38 2.17 13.06
N GLN A 72 -7.36 2.20 12.21
CA GLN A 72 -5.94 2.24 12.56
C GLN A 72 -5.56 1.13 13.55
N GLU A 73 -6.00 -0.10 13.27
CA GLU A 73 -5.89 -1.24 14.19
C GLU A 73 -4.52 -1.93 14.09
N PRO A 74 -3.61 -1.80 15.08
CA PRO A 74 -2.28 -2.38 14.98
C PRO A 74 -2.27 -3.90 15.03
N ALA A 75 -3.27 -4.53 15.67
CA ALA A 75 -3.40 -5.98 15.69
C ALA A 75 -3.65 -6.58 14.29
N ALA A 76 -4.12 -5.78 13.33
CA ALA A 76 -4.37 -6.19 11.96
C ALA A 76 -3.13 -6.15 11.06
N HIS A 77 -2.03 -5.52 11.48
CA HIS A 77 -0.90 -5.25 10.58
C HIS A 77 -0.28 -6.52 9.99
N LEU A 78 0.07 -7.50 10.84
CA LEU A 78 0.64 -8.76 10.39
C LEU A 78 -0.36 -9.63 9.63
N PRO A 79 -1.64 -9.75 10.04
CA PRO A 79 -2.69 -10.37 9.23
C PRO A 79 -2.80 -9.75 7.82
N ILE A 80 -2.78 -8.42 7.69
CA ILE A 80 -2.79 -7.71 6.41
C ILE A 80 -1.57 -8.13 5.58
N ILE A 81 -0.36 -8.02 6.13
CA ILE A 81 0.86 -8.41 5.41
C ILE A 81 0.77 -9.84 4.89
N ARG A 82 0.32 -10.80 5.72
CA ARG A 82 0.10 -12.19 5.28
C ARG A 82 -0.92 -12.31 4.17
N ALA A 83 -2.03 -11.59 4.26
CA ALA A 83 -3.12 -11.64 3.28
C ALA A 83 -2.74 -11.04 1.91
N PHE A 84 -1.81 -10.07 1.88
CA PHE A 84 -1.23 -9.53 0.65
C PHE A 84 0.00 -10.31 0.16
N SER A 85 0.58 -11.17 0.99
CA SER A 85 1.72 -12.04 0.64
C SER A 85 1.30 -13.44 0.15
N ILE A 86 0.06 -13.57 -0.34
CA ILE A 86 -0.45 -14.83 -0.91
C ILE A 86 0.19 -15.13 -2.27
N PRO A 87 0.13 -16.38 -2.77
CA PRO A 87 0.71 -16.72 -4.07
C PRO A 87 0.16 -15.84 -5.20
N GLN A 88 1.04 -15.43 -6.11
CA GLN A 88 0.76 -14.48 -7.20
C GLN A 88 -0.46 -14.88 -8.05
N GLU A 89 -0.67 -16.18 -8.28
CA GLU A 89 -1.80 -16.71 -9.04
C GLU A 89 -3.18 -16.37 -8.47
N TYR A 90 -3.28 -16.00 -7.18
CA TYR A 90 -4.53 -15.58 -6.54
C TYR A 90 -4.63 -14.07 -6.33
N LEU A 91 -3.53 -13.31 -6.44
CA LEU A 91 -3.50 -11.90 -6.05
C LEU A 91 -4.54 -11.07 -6.79
N ASP A 92 -4.61 -11.17 -8.12
CA ASP A 92 -5.57 -10.40 -8.92
C ASP A 92 -7.02 -10.80 -8.60
N GLY A 93 -7.29 -12.10 -8.42
CA GLY A 93 -8.63 -12.57 -8.08
C GLY A 93 -9.11 -12.14 -6.69
N VAL A 94 -8.18 -12.00 -5.73
CA VAL A 94 -8.49 -11.56 -4.37
C VAL A 94 -8.50 -10.04 -4.28
N TRP A 95 -7.43 -9.38 -4.72
CA TRP A 95 -7.18 -7.96 -4.47
C TRP A 95 -7.30 -7.07 -5.69
N GLY A 96 -7.59 -7.58 -6.90
CA GLY A 96 -7.57 -6.79 -8.14
C GLY A 96 -8.56 -5.61 -8.20
N ASP A 97 -9.50 -5.54 -7.25
CA ASP A 97 -10.38 -4.39 -7.05
C ASP A 97 -9.78 -3.29 -6.13
N LEU A 98 -8.75 -3.62 -5.36
CA LEU A 98 -8.00 -2.71 -4.49
C LEU A 98 -6.74 -2.22 -5.21
N GLU A 99 -6.53 -0.91 -5.24
CA GLU A 99 -5.32 -0.34 -5.83
C GLU A 99 -4.11 -0.46 -4.89
N MET A 100 -2.92 -0.57 -5.47
CA MET A 100 -1.68 -0.73 -4.71
C MET A 100 -1.36 0.52 -3.87
N GLU A 101 -1.77 1.70 -4.31
CA GLU A 101 -1.71 2.94 -3.53
C GLU A 101 -2.61 2.88 -2.28
N ARG A 102 -3.72 2.12 -2.34
CA ARG A 102 -4.57 1.85 -1.16
C ARG A 102 -3.89 0.86 -0.23
N LEU A 103 -3.16 -0.12 -0.75
CA LEU A 103 -2.34 -1.00 0.08
C LEU A 103 -1.28 -0.21 0.86
N ALA A 104 -0.60 0.76 0.24
CA ALA A 104 0.36 1.63 0.94
C ALA A 104 -0.29 2.35 2.15
N ALA A 105 -1.47 2.94 1.93
CA ALA A 105 -2.26 3.58 2.99
C ALA A 105 -2.70 2.58 4.08
N VAL A 106 -3.15 1.38 3.71
CA VAL A 106 -3.55 0.31 4.65
C VAL A 106 -2.36 -0.13 5.52
N LEU A 107 -1.18 -0.32 4.92
CA LEU A 107 0.04 -0.73 5.63
C LEU A 107 0.47 0.34 6.64
N VAL A 108 0.56 1.61 6.23
CA VAL A 108 1.01 2.68 7.14
C VAL A 108 0.02 2.91 8.28
N GLN A 109 -1.30 2.85 8.02
CA GLN A 109 -2.35 3.12 9.01
C GLN A 109 -2.47 2.01 10.07
N THR A 110 -2.11 0.78 9.71
CA THR A 110 -2.14 -0.36 10.64
C THR A 110 -0.78 -0.64 11.29
N SER A 111 0.29 0.02 10.86
CA SER A 111 1.66 -0.23 11.36
C SER A 111 1.85 -0.02 12.87
N GLY A 112 0.97 0.76 13.52
CA GLY A 112 1.18 1.22 14.90
C GLY A 112 2.45 2.07 15.06
N GLY A 113 2.99 2.61 13.97
CA GLY A 113 4.24 3.39 13.94
C GLY A 113 5.51 2.54 13.78
N SER A 114 5.42 1.21 13.67
CA SER A 114 6.59 0.36 13.39
C SER A 114 6.72 0.05 11.90
N LEU A 115 7.92 0.23 11.35
CA LEU A 115 8.20 -0.04 9.93
C LEU A 115 8.85 -1.40 9.70
N ASP A 116 9.16 -2.16 10.75
CA ASP A 116 9.97 -3.37 10.65
C ASP A 116 9.31 -4.43 9.77
N ALA A 117 8.00 -4.62 9.92
CA ALA A 117 7.24 -5.59 9.14
C ALA A 117 7.09 -5.16 7.66
N ILE A 118 6.95 -3.85 7.41
CA ILE A 118 6.91 -3.28 6.06
C ILE A 118 8.26 -3.47 5.36
N LYS A 119 9.37 -3.15 6.05
CA LYS A 119 10.73 -3.40 5.55
C LYS A 119 10.97 -4.88 5.26
N ALA A 120 10.53 -5.78 6.14
CA ALA A 120 10.64 -7.22 5.92
C ALA A 120 9.84 -7.69 4.69
N MET A 121 8.66 -7.13 4.46
CA MET A 121 7.83 -7.42 3.28
C MET A 121 8.52 -6.99 1.97
N ILE A 122 9.19 -5.84 1.95
CA ILE A 122 9.98 -5.38 0.80
C ILE A 122 11.13 -6.35 0.48
N LEU A 123 11.75 -6.94 1.51
CA LEU A 123 12.88 -7.86 1.37
C LEU A 123 12.48 -9.30 1.04
N ASP A 124 11.20 -9.67 1.13
CA ASP A 124 10.75 -11.03 0.84
C ASP A 124 10.50 -11.22 -0.67
N GLU A 125 11.46 -11.85 -1.35
CA GLU A 125 11.39 -12.16 -2.79
C GLU A 125 10.23 -13.09 -3.19
N LYS A 126 9.50 -13.66 -2.22
CA LYS A 126 8.30 -14.47 -2.49
C LYS A 126 7.03 -13.62 -2.63
N VAL A 127 7.08 -12.37 -2.19
CA VAL A 127 5.98 -11.42 -2.31
C VAL A 127 6.03 -10.82 -3.71
N ASP A 128 4.85 -10.63 -4.32
CA ASP A 128 4.74 -10.01 -5.64
C ASP A 128 5.34 -8.58 -5.66
N ASP A 129 5.96 -8.21 -6.77
CA ASP A 129 6.73 -6.97 -6.84
C ASP A 129 5.88 -5.70 -6.76
N TYR A 130 4.62 -5.72 -7.22
CA TYR A 130 3.71 -4.60 -7.03
C TYR A 130 3.30 -4.45 -5.56
N VAL A 131 3.10 -5.58 -4.88
CA VAL A 131 2.83 -5.62 -3.45
C VAL A 131 4.03 -5.12 -2.64
N ARG A 132 5.26 -5.49 -3.04
CA ARG A 132 6.50 -4.95 -2.47
C ARG A 132 6.66 -3.45 -2.77
N GLY A 133 6.29 -3.00 -3.95
CA GLY A 133 6.25 -1.59 -4.33
C GLY A 133 5.29 -0.77 -3.46
N ALA A 134 4.09 -1.26 -3.22
CA ALA A 134 3.16 -0.64 -2.27
C ALA A 134 3.73 -0.55 -0.84
N ALA A 135 4.54 -1.54 -0.42
CA ALA A 135 5.25 -1.49 0.84
C ALA A 135 6.36 -0.43 0.85
N VAL A 136 7.04 -0.21 -0.29
CA VAL A 136 7.98 0.93 -0.45
C VAL A 136 7.24 2.26 -0.28
N ASP A 137 6.10 2.44 -0.94
CA ASP A 137 5.27 3.64 -0.78
C ASP A 137 4.76 3.82 0.65
N ALA A 138 4.44 2.72 1.35
CA ALA A 138 4.06 2.79 2.76
C ALA A 138 5.17 3.38 3.64
N LEU A 139 6.45 3.12 3.33
CA LEU A 139 7.58 3.75 4.03
C LEU A 139 7.66 5.25 3.75
N THR A 140 7.38 5.68 2.51
CA THR A 140 7.34 7.12 2.20
C THR A 140 6.16 7.76 2.92
N TYR A 141 4.96 7.16 2.89
CA TYR A 141 3.78 7.69 3.59
C TYR A 141 4.01 7.84 5.10
N ALA A 142 4.79 6.95 5.72
CA ALA A 142 5.18 7.08 7.12
C ALA A 142 5.97 8.37 7.42
N ILE A 143 6.78 8.86 6.47
CA ILE A 143 7.45 10.17 6.59
C ILE A 143 6.43 11.30 6.54
N ALA A 144 5.43 11.20 5.65
CA ALA A 144 4.38 12.22 5.54
C ALA A 144 3.54 12.31 6.82
N ARG A 145 3.26 11.16 7.43
CA ARG A 145 2.56 11.03 8.72
C ARG A 145 3.42 11.40 9.93
N GLY A 146 4.71 11.66 9.74
CA GLY A 146 5.65 11.99 10.80
C GLY A 146 5.99 10.81 11.72
N SER A 147 5.70 9.58 11.31
CA SER A 147 6.06 8.36 12.04
C SER A 147 7.40 7.76 11.59
N ALA A 148 8.03 8.33 10.55
CA ALA A 148 9.34 7.91 10.05
C ALA A 148 10.27 9.11 9.80
N ASN A 149 11.58 8.88 9.96
CA ASN A 149 12.60 9.82 9.53
C ASN A 149 12.95 9.57 8.05
N ARG A 150 13.08 10.65 7.27
CA ARG A 150 13.39 10.59 5.83
C ARG A 150 14.74 9.94 5.56
N GLU A 151 15.78 10.34 6.28
CA GLU A 151 17.14 9.84 6.08
C GLU A 151 17.23 8.34 6.39
N GLU A 152 16.50 7.85 7.38
CA GLU A 152 16.38 6.43 7.69
C GLU A 152 15.73 5.63 6.54
N VAL A 153 14.56 6.08 6.07
CA VAL A 153 13.86 5.44 4.95
C VAL A 153 14.71 5.48 3.69
N GLN A 154 15.30 6.63 3.38
CA GLN A 154 16.21 6.79 2.24
C GLN A 154 17.42 5.86 2.35
N GLY A 155 18.02 5.73 3.53
CA GLY A 155 19.14 4.83 3.77
C GLY A 155 18.78 3.37 3.47
N PHE A 156 17.62 2.92 3.98
CA PHE A 156 17.11 1.58 3.74
C PHE A 156 16.86 1.30 2.24
N LEU A 157 16.19 2.22 1.53
CA LEU A 157 15.90 2.04 0.10
C LEU A 157 17.17 2.04 -0.75
N ARG A 158 18.16 2.87 -0.39
CA ARG A 158 19.47 2.86 -1.05
C ARG A 158 20.21 1.54 -0.86
N GLU A 159 20.23 1.02 0.38
CA GLU A 159 20.82 -0.28 0.68
C GLU A 159 20.14 -1.40 -0.12
N PHE A 160 18.80 -1.40 -0.15
CA PHE A 160 18.00 -2.34 -0.93
C PHE A 160 18.38 -2.35 -2.42
N LEU A 161 18.52 -1.18 -3.04
CA LEU A 161 18.96 -1.03 -4.43
C LEU A 161 20.42 -1.46 -4.67
N THR A 162 21.24 -1.61 -3.64
CA THR A 162 22.66 -2.01 -3.77
C THR A 162 22.91 -3.49 -3.51
N GLU A 163 22.21 -4.11 -2.56
CA GLU A 163 22.59 -5.42 -2.03
C GLU A 163 21.66 -6.57 -2.44
N LYS A 164 20.41 -6.27 -2.77
CA LYS A 164 19.32 -7.26 -2.66
C LYS A 164 18.33 -7.29 -3.83
N ALA A 165 18.44 -6.38 -4.77
CA ALA A 165 17.62 -6.41 -5.95
C ALA A 165 18.29 -7.25 -7.04
N GLY A 166 17.62 -8.32 -7.48
CA GLY A 166 17.95 -8.98 -8.74
C GLY A 166 17.64 -8.06 -9.94
N GLU A 167 17.84 -8.56 -11.15
CA GLU A 167 17.42 -7.95 -12.43
C GLU A 167 15.88 -7.84 -12.51
N ASN A 168 15.27 -7.02 -11.67
CA ASN A 168 13.82 -6.87 -11.59
C ASN A 168 13.42 -5.42 -11.80
N ASP A 169 13.04 -5.13 -13.05
CA ASP A 169 12.80 -3.78 -13.55
C ASP A 169 11.72 -3.04 -12.76
N VAL A 170 10.62 -3.70 -12.39
CA VAL A 170 9.45 -3.02 -11.81
C VAL A 170 9.73 -2.53 -10.39
N LEU A 171 10.19 -3.39 -9.49
CA LEU A 171 10.42 -2.99 -8.10
C LEU A 171 11.55 -1.95 -7.98
N TRP A 172 12.55 -2.01 -8.87
CA TRP A 172 13.57 -0.96 -8.96
C TRP A 172 12.97 0.37 -9.36
N GLN A 173 12.16 0.41 -10.42
CA GLN A 173 11.50 1.62 -10.88
C GLN A 173 10.63 2.24 -9.77
N LEU A 174 9.83 1.43 -9.07
CA LEU A 174 9.01 1.88 -7.94
C LEU A 174 9.87 2.43 -6.79
N THR A 175 11.00 1.78 -6.49
CA THR A 175 11.92 2.25 -5.43
C THR A 175 12.62 3.56 -5.80
N ILE A 176 13.01 3.73 -7.06
CA ILE A 176 13.59 4.97 -7.56
C ILE A 176 12.55 6.10 -7.53
N ALA A 177 11.32 5.84 -7.97
CA ALA A 177 10.21 6.80 -7.88
C ALA A 177 9.99 7.27 -6.43
N ALA A 178 9.94 6.33 -5.49
CA ALA A 178 9.80 6.63 -4.06
C ALA A 178 10.94 7.51 -3.50
N LEU A 179 12.18 7.31 -3.96
CA LEU A 179 13.33 8.16 -3.60
C LEU A 179 13.22 9.58 -4.17
N ILE A 180 12.66 9.73 -5.37
CA ILE A 180 12.40 11.02 -6.00
C ILE A 180 11.29 11.77 -5.25
N ASP A 181 10.21 11.07 -4.91
CA ASP A 181 9.04 11.59 -4.17
C ASP A 181 9.40 12.18 -2.81
N ILE A 182 10.39 11.61 -2.13
CA ILE A 182 10.86 12.12 -0.84
C ILE A 182 12.04 13.08 -0.98
N HIS A 183 12.18 13.73 -2.12
CA HIS A 183 13.31 14.58 -2.54
C HIS A 183 14.59 13.75 -2.85
N PRO A 184 15.19 13.88 -4.05
CA PRO A 184 16.26 12.97 -4.50
C PRO A 184 17.64 13.20 -3.85
N ASP A 185 17.87 14.36 -3.21
CA ASP A 185 19.11 14.63 -2.47
C ASP A 185 19.49 13.52 -1.50
N GLY A 186 20.76 13.11 -1.52
CA GLY A 186 21.27 11.99 -0.73
C GLY A 186 21.11 10.60 -1.36
N ALA A 187 20.42 10.47 -2.51
CA ALA A 187 20.28 9.22 -3.26
C ALA A 187 20.66 9.33 -4.75
N MET A 188 21.22 10.47 -5.18
CA MET A 188 21.58 10.70 -6.59
C MET A 188 22.60 9.71 -7.16
N ASP A 189 23.38 9.05 -6.31
CA ASP A 189 24.29 7.98 -6.70
C ASP A 189 23.54 6.76 -7.26
N VAL A 190 22.54 6.26 -6.53
CA VAL A 190 21.73 5.11 -6.98
C VAL A 190 20.76 5.50 -8.08
N ILE A 191 20.23 6.73 -8.05
CA ILE A 191 19.32 7.25 -9.07
C ILE A 191 20.03 7.35 -10.42
N ARG A 192 21.19 8.02 -10.50
CA ARG A 192 21.93 8.13 -11.78
C ARG A 192 22.29 6.78 -12.36
N ARG A 193 22.74 5.85 -11.51
CA ARG A 193 23.04 4.48 -11.94
C ARG A 193 21.80 3.81 -12.54
N ALA A 194 20.62 3.97 -11.93
CA ALA A 194 19.40 3.41 -12.48
C ALA A 194 19.05 3.97 -13.86
N TYR A 195 19.24 5.27 -14.12
CA TYR A 195 19.07 5.85 -15.46
C TYR A 195 20.13 5.34 -16.44
N ASP A 196 21.41 5.29 -16.05
CA ASP A 196 22.50 4.80 -16.91
C ASP A 196 22.30 3.33 -17.32
N GLU A 197 21.67 2.53 -16.45
CA GLU A 197 21.39 1.11 -16.67
C GLU A 197 20.03 0.84 -17.33
N GLY A 198 19.21 1.88 -17.58
CA GLY A 198 17.88 1.74 -18.19
C GLY A 198 16.82 1.13 -17.25
N LEU A 199 17.04 1.24 -15.94
CA LEU A 199 16.20 0.67 -14.88
C LEU A 199 15.40 1.74 -14.12
N ALA A 200 15.48 3.00 -14.57
CA ALA A 200 14.72 4.11 -14.02
C ALA A 200 13.32 4.21 -14.66
N PRO A 201 12.33 4.79 -13.96
CA PRO A 201 11.01 5.04 -14.52
C PRO A 201 11.04 6.28 -15.43
N GLU A 202 11.61 6.17 -16.63
CA GLU A 202 11.78 7.31 -17.56
C GLU A 202 10.44 7.96 -17.97
N ASP A 203 9.34 7.21 -17.94
CA ASP A 203 7.99 7.72 -18.18
C ASP A 203 7.44 8.57 -17.02
N PHE A 204 8.04 8.47 -15.83
CA PHE A 204 7.63 9.23 -14.64
C PHE A 204 8.37 10.56 -14.53
N ALA A 205 9.68 10.54 -14.74
CA ALA A 205 10.53 11.72 -14.75
C ALA A 205 11.79 11.46 -15.58
N SER A 206 12.28 12.48 -16.26
CA SER A 206 13.60 12.45 -16.88
C SER A 206 14.71 12.67 -15.83
N LEU A 207 15.92 12.17 -16.11
CA LEU A 207 17.07 12.43 -15.23
C LEU A 207 17.33 13.94 -15.05
N GLU A 208 17.11 14.75 -16.08
CA GLU A 208 17.26 16.21 -16.01
C GLU A 208 16.28 16.84 -15.01
N GLU A 209 15.02 16.41 -15.01
CA GLU A 209 14.01 16.86 -14.03
C GLU A 209 14.38 16.43 -12.60
N VAL A 210 14.86 15.20 -12.43
CA VAL A 210 15.31 14.71 -11.11
C VAL A 210 16.53 15.47 -10.61
N GLU A 211 17.51 15.75 -11.49
CA GLU A 211 18.68 16.56 -11.14
C GLU A 211 18.32 18.00 -10.80
N ALA A 212 17.35 18.58 -11.51
CA ALA A 212 16.81 19.90 -11.18
C ALA A 212 16.13 19.91 -9.81
N ALA A 213 15.40 18.83 -9.46
CA ALA A 213 14.70 18.70 -8.19
C ALA A 213 15.66 18.71 -6.98
N VAL A 214 16.92 18.28 -7.13
CA VAL A 214 17.95 18.37 -6.07
C VAL A 214 18.21 19.83 -5.65
N GLY A 215 18.07 20.78 -6.59
CA GLY A 215 18.29 22.20 -6.35
C GLY A 215 17.11 22.94 -5.72
N LEU A 216 15.96 22.28 -5.58
CA LEU A 216 14.78 22.86 -4.95
C LEU A 216 14.96 22.95 -3.43
N ASP A 217 14.23 23.86 -2.80
CA ASP A 217 14.19 23.89 -1.35
C ASP A 217 13.52 22.61 -0.83
N LYS A 218 14.28 21.86 -0.03
CA LYS A 218 13.87 20.55 0.48
C LYS A 218 12.61 20.63 1.34
N GLU A 219 12.46 21.69 2.13
CA GLU A 219 11.30 21.83 3.03
C GLU A 219 10.03 22.13 2.23
N GLU A 220 10.10 23.02 1.24
CA GLU A 220 8.98 23.30 0.32
C GLU A 220 8.61 22.09 -0.54
N PHE A 221 9.60 21.35 -1.04
CA PHE A 221 9.38 20.13 -1.80
C PHE A 221 8.61 19.10 -0.97
N LEU A 222 9.13 18.78 0.22
CA LEU A 222 8.50 17.82 1.12
C LEU A 222 7.13 18.31 1.60
N LYS A 223 6.92 19.62 1.78
CA LYS A 223 5.61 20.15 2.14
C LYS A 223 4.57 19.88 1.05
N THR A 224 4.93 20.07 -0.22
CA THR A 224 4.06 19.79 -1.37
C THR A 224 3.75 18.30 -1.46
N TRP A 225 4.79 17.46 -1.42
CA TRP A 225 4.63 16.00 -1.47
C TRP A 225 3.79 15.47 -0.28
N ARG A 226 3.99 15.97 0.94
CA ARG A 226 3.16 15.58 2.10
C ARG A 226 1.68 15.92 1.91
N ALA A 227 1.36 17.05 1.28
CA ALA A 227 -0.03 17.42 1.01
C ALA A 227 -0.69 16.44 0.03
N GLN A 228 0.05 15.97 -0.97
CA GLN A 228 -0.40 14.96 -1.92
C GLN A 228 -0.64 13.61 -1.24
N VAL A 229 0.28 13.14 -0.39
CA VAL A 229 0.09 11.89 0.37
C VAL A 229 -1.14 11.96 1.29
N GLU A 230 -1.41 13.11 1.90
CA GLU A 230 -2.61 13.32 2.72
C GLU A 230 -3.93 13.31 1.91
N GLU A 231 -3.88 13.50 0.58
CA GLU A 231 -5.02 13.29 -0.31
C GLU A 231 -5.15 11.82 -0.74
N GLU A 232 -4.03 11.09 -0.83
CA GLU A 232 -3.98 9.67 -1.17
C GLU A 232 -4.44 8.76 -0.03
N ILE A 233 -4.16 9.13 1.22
CA ILE A 233 -4.64 8.39 2.39
C ILE A 233 -6.13 8.68 2.59
N PRO A 234 -7.03 7.68 2.44
CA PRO A 234 -8.46 7.90 2.57
C PRO A 234 -8.87 8.36 3.97
N ARG A 235 -9.83 9.31 4.00
CA ARG A 235 -10.40 9.86 5.23
C ARG A 235 -11.61 9.07 5.76
N ASP A 236 -12.17 8.20 4.94
CA ASP A 236 -13.30 7.34 5.22
C ASP A 236 -13.11 5.97 4.56
N VAL A 237 -14.01 5.02 4.90
CA VAL A 237 -13.95 3.64 4.40
C VAL A 237 -14.23 3.57 2.90
N GLU A 238 -15.10 4.42 2.36
CA GLU A 238 -15.41 4.46 0.92
C GLU A 238 -14.15 4.76 0.11
N GLY A 239 -13.33 5.72 0.56
CA GLY A 239 -12.10 6.09 -0.14
C GLY A 239 -11.06 4.96 -0.22
N TYR A 240 -11.04 4.02 0.73
CA TYR A 240 -10.20 2.81 0.63
C TYR A 240 -10.71 1.82 -0.43
N LEU A 241 -12.02 1.83 -0.70
CA LEU A 241 -12.69 0.90 -1.63
C LEU A 241 -12.92 1.51 -3.02
N ARG A 242 -12.76 2.82 -3.16
CA ARG A 242 -12.90 3.52 -4.43
C ARG A 242 -11.73 3.16 -5.33
N ARG A 243 -12.04 2.61 -6.51
CA ARG A 243 -11.09 2.54 -7.64
C ARG A 243 -10.68 3.96 -7.99
N GLY A 244 -9.41 4.29 -7.84
CA GLY A 244 -8.83 5.53 -8.29
C GLY A 244 -8.65 5.58 -9.81
N GLU A 245 -8.26 6.76 -10.26
CA GLU A 245 -7.56 6.93 -11.53
C GLU A 245 -6.09 6.64 -11.22
N ASN A 246 -5.67 5.39 -11.42
CA ASN A 246 -4.31 4.90 -11.16
C ASN A 246 -3.23 5.90 -11.61
N ARG A 247 -2.27 6.23 -10.74
CA ARG A 247 -1.14 7.10 -11.12
C ARG A 247 -0.24 6.39 -12.15
N TRP A 248 -0.20 5.07 -12.09
CA TRP A 248 0.56 4.19 -13.00
C TRP A 248 -0.09 3.98 -14.37
N LYS A 249 -1.38 4.29 -14.55
CA LYS A 249 -2.09 4.12 -15.85
C LYS A 249 -2.00 5.33 -16.76
N ALA A 250 -1.43 6.44 -16.30
CA ALA A 250 -1.10 7.56 -17.18
C ALA A 250 0.01 7.21 -18.19
N ALA A 251 0.78 6.14 -17.95
CA ALA A 251 1.82 5.64 -18.86
C ALA A 251 1.32 4.62 -19.91
N GLU A 252 0.07 4.16 -19.85
CA GLU A 252 -0.51 3.19 -20.82
C GLU A 252 -1.53 3.83 -21.79
N LEU A 253 -1.66 5.16 -21.77
CA LEU A 253 -2.55 5.91 -22.64
C LEU A 253 -1.81 7.03 -23.39
N GLU A 254 -0.76 6.67 -24.14
CA GLU A 254 -0.38 7.35 -25.38
C GLU A 254 -0.05 6.35 -26.49
#